data_AF-A0A7R9B8N1-F1
#
_entry.id   AF-A0A7R9B8N1-F1
#
_cell.length_a   1.000
_cell.length_b   1.000
_cell.length_c   1.000
_cell.angle_alpha   90.00
_cell.angle_beta   90.00
_cell.angle_gamma   90.00
#
_symmetry.space_group_name_H-M   'P 1'
#
loop_
_entity.id
_entity.type
_entity.pdbx_description
1 polymer ?
#
loop_
_entity_poly.entity_id
_entity_poly.type
_entity_poly.pdbx_seq_one_letter_code
_entity_poly.pdbx_strand_id
1 'polypeptide(L)'
;MEVNLGGLQWLFNVQLEPTSVPAICLRHDVDGCVWQAGPTTPEEADWPCQHVGTFLAFGYVQASKTQKKFTVCAPDLSYVAVCEATRHIYLYRQPSTISTELRNRRTGEHVAHVAKQQLVSLDSTSEVLGVHASNHVLYVLTSDILYTLQVNC
;
A
#
# COMPACT_ATOMS: atom_id res chain seq x y z
N MET A 1 10.14 -1.92 -30.77
CA MET A 1 9.90 -1.17 -29.53
C MET A 1 10.01 -2.20 -28.41
N GLU A 2 11.12 -2.20 -27.69
CA GLU A 2 11.43 -3.20 -26.67
C GLU A 2 10.89 -2.68 -25.33
N VAL A 3 9.82 -3.28 -24.82
CA VAL A 3 9.21 -2.87 -23.55
C VAL A 3 9.96 -3.58 -22.43
N ASN A 4 10.84 -2.85 -21.73
CA ASN A 4 11.61 -3.37 -20.60
C ASN A 4 10.75 -3.38 -19.33
N LEU A 5 10.27 -4.56 -18.93
CA LEU A 5 9.52 -4.79 -17.69
C LEU A 5 10.43 -4.92 -16.45
N GLY A 6 11.75 -4.93 -16.61
CA GLY A 6 12.72 -5.15 -15.54
C GLY A 6 12.82 -4.02 -14.52
N GLY A 7 12.31 -2.82 -14.84
CA GLY A 7 12.29 -1.68 -13.92
C GLY A 7 10.99 -1.50 -13.13
N LEU A 8 9.88 -2.14 -13.54
CA LEU A 8 8.52 -1.84 -13.05
C LEU A 8 7.78 -3.10 -12.58
N GLN A 9 8.19 -3.62 -11.43
CA GLN A 9 7.55 -4.80 -10.83
C GLN A 9 6.11 -4.50 -10.39
N TRP A 10 5.15 -5.33 -10.78
CA TRP A 10 3.80 -5.27 -10.22
C TRP A 10 3.80 -5.57 -8.71
N LEU A 11 3.19 -4.69 -7.91
CA LEU A 11 3.12 -4.84 -6.45
C LEU A 11 1.73 -5.32 -6.00
N PHE A 12 0.67 -4.68 -6.47
CA PHE A 12 -0.73 -5.03 -6.20
C PHE A 12 -1.69 -4.19 -7.07
N ASN A 13 -2.98 -4.52 -7.06
CA ASN A 13 -4.07 -3.69 -7.59
C ASN A 13 -4.97 -3.16 -6.46
N VAL A 14 -5.60 -2.01 -6.67
CA VAL A 14 -6.52 -1.39 -5.69
C VAL A 14 -7.71 -0.76 -6.41
N GLN A 15 -8.90 -0.93 -5.82
CA GLN A 15 -10.10 -0.20 -6.23
C GLN A 15 -10.13 1.16 -5.52
N LEU A 16 -9.81 2.24 -6.22
CA LEU A 16 -9.83 3.60 -5.65
C LEU A 16 -11.26 4.18 -5.65
N GLU A 17 -11.96 4.01 -6.78
CA GLU A 17 -13.32 4.50 -6.99
C GLU A 17 -14.23 3.34 -7.41
N PRO A 18 -15.44 3.17 -6.85
CA PRO A 18 -16.28 1.99 -7.12
C PRO A 18 -16.59 1.71 -8.58
N THR A 19 -16.68 2.73 -9.42
CA THR A 19 -17.06 2.63 -10.83
C THR A 19 -15.89 2.60 -11.81
N SER A 20 -14.67 2.84 -11.32
CA SER A 20 -13.47 2.88 -12.16
C SER A 20 -12.87 1.48 -12.33
N VAL A 21 -12.00 1.31 -13.32
CA VAL A 21 -11.15 0.11 -13.36
C VAL A 21 -10.16 0.14 -12.18
N PRO A 22 -9.75 -1.02 -11.63
CA PRO A 22 -8.75 -1.04 -10.56
C PRO A 22 -7.46 -0.34 -10.98
N ALA A 23 -6.93 0.51 -10.09
CA ALA A 23 -5.61 1.07 -10.23
C ALA A 23 -4.54 0.00 -9.99
N ILE A 24 -3.36 0.20 -10.57
CA ILE A 24 -2.23 -0.71 -10.46
C ILE A 24 -1.09 -0.01 -9.72
N CYS A 25 -0.56 -0.66 -8.70
CA CYS A 25 0.65 -0.23 -8.01
C CYS A 25 1.87 -0.93 -8.63
N LEU A 26 2.76 -0.15 -9.21
CA LEU A 26 4.01 -0.60 -9.81
C LEU A 26 5.18 -0.09 -8.98
N ARG A 27 6.18 -0.94 -8.78
CA ARG A 27 7.44 -0.53 -8.19
C ARG A 27 8.16 0.41 -9.13
N HIS A 28 8.64 1.53 -8.62
CA HIS A 28 9.53 2.44 -9.34
C HIS A 28 10.70 2.78 -8.40
N ASP A 29 11.88 2.23 -8.71
CA ASP A 29 13.05 2.23 -7.83
C ASP A 29 12.75 1.63 -6.42
N VAL A 30 12.70 2.47 -5.38
CA VAL A 30 12.40 2.06 -4.00
C VAL A 30 10.93 2.25 -3.63
N ASP A 31 10.16 2.97 -4.45
CA ASP A 31 8.78 3.38 -4.15
C ASP A 31 7.75 2.47 -4.84
N GLY A 32 6.50 2.53 -4.37
CA GLY A 32 5.34 1.97 -5.06
C GLY A 32 4.46 3.08 -5.63
N CYS A 33 4.43 3.24 -6.95
CA CYS A 33 3.62 4.26 -7.62
C CYS A 33 2.28 3.66 -8.08
N VAL A 34 1.19 4.34 -7.76
CA VAL A 34 -0.18 3.92 -8.10
C VAL A 34 -0.62 4.65 -9.36
N TRP A 35 -1.11 3.90 -10.33
CA TRP A 35 -1.54 4.38 -11.63
C TRP A 35 -3.00 3.99 -11.88
N GLN A 36 -3.83 4.98 -12.17
CA GLN A 36 -5.23 4.81 -12.53
C GLN A 36 -5.36 4.95 -14.05
N ALA A 37 -5.86 3.91 -14.71
CA ALA A 37 -6.23 4.02 -16.12
C ALA A 37 -7.45 4.95 -16.24
N GLY A 38 -7.31 5.99 -17.07
CA GLY A 38 -8.38 6.91 -17.44
C GLY A 38 -9.05 6.51 -18.76
N PRO A 39 -10.09 7.26 -19.17
CA PRO A 39 -10.68 7.11 -20.49
C PRO A 39 -9.63 7.43 -21.57
N THR A 40 -9.39 6.51 -22.50
CA THR A 40 -8.46 6.72 -23.60
C THR A 40 -9.00 7.79 -24.54
N THR A 41 -8.33 8.94 -24.62
CA THR A 41 -8.58 9.94 -25.65
C THR A 41 -7.67 9.67 -26.86
N PRO A 42 -8.02 10.11 -28.08
CA PRO A 42 -7.19 9.93 -29.26
C PRO A 42 -5.78 10.55 -29.14
N GLU A 43 -5.60 11.53 -28.24
CA GLU A 43 -4.32 12.20 -27.98
C GLU A 43 -3.42 11.43 -27.00
N GLU A 44 -3.97 10.52 -26.19
CA GLU A 44 -3.26 9.72 -25.17
C GLU A 44 -3.15 8.23 -25.57
N ALA A 45 -3.03 7.96 -26.87
CA ALA A 45 -3.14 6.61 -27.42
C ALA A 45 -2.11 5.59 -26.86
N ASP A 46 -0.95 6.06 -26.40
CA ASP A 46 0.15 5.17 -25.98
C ASP A 46 0.10 4.79 -24.49
N TRP A 47 -0.38 5.68 -23.61
CA TRP A 47 -0.47 5.44 -22.16
C TRP A 47 -1.55 6.32 -21.49
N PRO A 48 -2.79 5.81 -21.34
CA PRO A 48 -3.90 6.58 -20.75
C PRO A 48 -3.92 6.51 -19.21
N CYS A 49 -2.83 6.11 -18.54
CA CYS A 49 -2.81 5.99 -17.08
C CYS A 49 -2.23 7.23 -16.40
N GLN A 50 -2.93 7.72 -15.39
CA GLN A 50 -2.53 8.84 -14.55
C GLN A 50 -1.89 8.35 -13.25
N HIS A 51 -0.81 9.00 -12.83
CA HIS A 51 -0.22 8.77 -11.52
C HIS A 51 -1.09 9.40 -10.43
N VAL A 52 -1.57 8.61 -9.48
CA VAL A 52 -2.53 9.04 -8.45
C VAL A 52 -2.00 8.97 -7.02
N GLY A 53 -0.82 8.39 -6.81
CA GLY A 53 -0.16 8.45 -5.52
C GLY A 53 1.08 7.57 -5.42
N THR A 54 1.89 7.80 -4.38
CA THR A 54 3.16 7.11 -4.17
C THR A 54 3.26 6.61 -2.73
N PHE A 55 3.50 5.31 -2.55
CA PHE A 55 3.93 4.75 -1.29
C PHE A 55 5.46 4.76 -1.20
N LEU A 56 5.98 5.74 -0.46
CA LEU A 56 7.41 5.95 -0.27
C LEU A 56 8.10 4.73 0.35
N ALA A 57 9.26 4.36 -0.20
CA ALA A 57 10.09 3.20 0.15
C ALA A 57 9.36 1.85 0.12
N PHE A 58 8.14 1.78 -0.43
CA PHE A 58 7.31 0.59 -0.32
C PHE A 58 7.84 -0.59 -1.16
N GLY A 59 8.53 -0.32 -2.27
CA GLY A 59 9.20 -1.35 -3.06
C GLY A 59 10.21 -2.14 -2.23
N TYR A 60 11.00 -1.45 -1.39
CA TYR A 60 11.94 -2.09 -0.47
C TYR A 60 11.21 -2.82 0.67
N VAL A 61 10.20 -2.17 1.26
CA VAL A 61 9.38 -2.74 2.34
C VAL A 61 8.75 -4.06 1.92
N GLN A 62 8.05 -4.08 0.78
CA GLN A 62 7.34 -5.26 0.29
C GLN A 62 8.30 -6.38 -0.12
N ALA A 63 9.45 -6.03 -0.69
CA ALA A 63 10.51 -6.99 -1.01
C ALA A 63 11.09 -7.65 0.25
N SER A 64 11.21 -6.91 1.36
CA SER A 64 11.68 -7.45 2.65
C SER A 64 10.72 -8.46 3.30
N LYS A 65 9.45 -8.48 2.86
CA LYS A 65 8.42 -9.41 3.35
C LYS A 65 8.32 -10.61 2.40
N THR A 66 9.25 -11.54 2.57
CA THR A 66 9.36 -12.75 1.74
C THR A 66 8.18 -13.70 1.91
N GLN A 67 7.52 -13.68 3.07
CA GLN A 67 6.34 -14.48 3.41
C GLN A 67 5.01 -13.76 3.13
N LYS A 68 5.02 -12.64 2.38
CA LYS A 68 3.79 -11.93 2.02
C LYS A 68 2.87 -12.85 1.20
N LYS A 69 1.59 -12.87 1.56
CA LYS A 69 0.52 -13.54 0.82
C LYS A 69 -0.41 -12.53 0.16
N PHE A 70 -0.76 -11.46 0.88
CA PHE A 70 -1.59 -10.37 0.36
C PHE A 70 -0.92 -9.03 0.55
N THR A 71 -1.14 -8.13 -0.41
CA THR A 71 -0.81 -6.71 -0.29
C THR A 71 -2.04 -5.91 -0.73
N VAL A 72 -2.55 -5.06 0.15
CA VAL A 72 -3.73 -4.23 -0.09
C VAL A 72 -3.49 -2.81 0.41
N CYS A 73 -4.17 -1.82 -0.14
CA CYS A 73 -4.11 -0.46 0.40
C CYS A 73 -5.50 0.15 0.52
N ALA A 74 -5.61 1.18 1.35
CA ALA A 74 -6.83 1.97 1.42
C ALA A 74 -7.14 2.63 0.06
N PRO A 75 -8.41 2.77 -0.32
CA PRO A 75 -8.83 3.55 -1.49
C PRO A 75 -8.31 4.99 -1.50
N ASP A 76 -8.20 5.63 -0.33
CA ASP A 76 -7.65 6.99 -0.20
C ASP A 76 -6.11 7.04 -0.16
N LEU A 77 -5.44 5.91 -0.34
CA LEU A 77 -3.98 5.74 -0.29
C LEU A 77 -3.34 6.13 1.06
N SER A 78 -4.12 6.30 2.13
CA SER A 78 -3.60 6.68 3.46
C SER A 78 -2.69 5.62 4.09
N TYR A 79 -2.90 4.34 3.75
CA TYR A 79 -2.06 3.25 4.22
C TYR A 79 -2.02 2.08 3.24
N VAL A 80 -0.98 1.26 3.37
CA VAL A 80 -0.81 -0.04 2.70
C VAL A 80 -0.53 -1.13 3.74
N ALA A 81 -1.15 -2.29 3.58
CA ALA A 81 -1.01 -3.45 4.43
C ALA A 81 -0.36 -4.61 3.67
N VAL A 82 0.65 -5.22 4.27
CA VAL A 82 1.26 -6.47 3.80
C VAL A 82 0.91 -7.56 4.80
N CYS A 83 0.20 -8.58 4.36
CA CYS A 83 -0.26 -9.69 5.19
C CYS A 83 0.48 -10.97 4.82
N GLU A 84 1.02 -11.66 5.82
CA GLU A 84 1.62 -13.00 5.67
C GLU A 84 0.52 -14.07 5.61
N ALA A 85 0.91 -15.31 5.28
CA ALA A 85 -0.04 -16.43 5.21
C ALA A 85 -0.74 -16.73 6.55
N THR A 86 -0.10 -16.40 7.68
CA THR A 86 -0.64 -16.57 9.03
C THR A 86 -0.12 -15.45 9.94
N ARG A 87 -0.86 -15.15 11.03
CA ARG A 87 -0.51 -14.26 12.15
C ARG A 87 -0.19 -12.79 11.85
N HIS A 88 0.75 -12.48 10.96
CA HIS A 88 1.34 -11.15 10.89
C HIS A 88 0.76 -10.30 9.78
N ILE A 89 0.42 -9.06 10.13
CA ILE A 89 0.02 -8.02 9.21
C ILE A 89 0.86 -6.78 9.52
N TYR A 90 1.52 -6.25 8.50
CA TYR A 90 2.32 -5.03 8.58
C TYR A 90 1.53 -3.89 7.94
N LEU A 91 1.16 -2.90 8.75
CA LEU A 91 0.49 -1.68 8.32
C LEU A 91 1.51 -0.55 8.16
N TYR A 92 1.56 0.04 6.97
CA TYR A 92 2.40 1.17 6.62
C TYR A 92 1.52 2.37 6.31
N ARG A 93 1.58 3.39 7.16
CA ARG A 93 0.83 4.64 6.98
C ARG A 93 1.66 5.65 6.22
N GLN A 94 1.05 6.32 5.25
CA GLN A 94 1.68 7.46 4.62
C GLN A 94 1.96 8.57 5.65
N PRO A 95 3.01 9.36 5.46
CA PRO A 95 3.33 10.43 6.38
C PRO A 95 2.21 11.48 6.39
N SER A 96 1.54 11.66 7.52
CA SER A 96 0.66 12.82 7.76
C SER A 96 1.47 13.96 8.37
N THR A 97 1.00 15.21 8.22
CA THR A 97 1.59 16.37 8.89
C THR A 97 1.52 16.18 10.40
N ILE A 98 2.66 16.15 11.06
CA ILE A 98 2.72 16.07 12.52
C ILE A 98 2.70 17.51 13.06
N SER A 99 1.70 17.84 13.86
CA SER A 99 1.58 19.17 14.50
C SER A 99 2.63 19.43 15.57
N THR A 100 3.37 18.40 15.98
CA THR A 100 4.45 18.48 16.96
C THR A 100 5.81 18.54 16.28
N GLU A 101 6.64 19.48 16.72
CA GLU A 101 8.00 19.67 16.23
C GLU A 101 8.90 18.49 16.62
N LEU A 102 8.89 17.42 15.83
CA LEU A 102 9.86 16.36 15.94
C LEU A 102 11.18 16.90 15.40
N ARG A 103 12.18 17.08 16.27
CA ARG A 103 13.53 17.51 15.85
C ARG A 103 14.48 16.32 15.86
N ASN A 104 15.14 16.07 14.73
CA ASN A 104 16.20 15.08 14.67
C ASN A 104 17.34 15.51 15.61
N ARG A 105 17.62 14.73 16.66
CA ARG A 105 18.64 15.09 17.67
C ARG A 105 20.07 15.12 17.11
N ARG A 106 20.33 14.45 15.99
CA ARG A 106 21.65 14.36 15.37
C ARG A 106 21.89 15.46 14.33
N THR A 107 20.88 15.82 13.54
CA THR A 107 21.01 16.83 12.47
C THR A 107 20.38 18.18 12.80
N GLY A 108 19.57 18.26 13.86
CA GLY A 108 18.84 19.48 14.24
C GLY A 108 17.64 19.80 13.34
N GLU A 109 17.40 19.01 12.30
CA GLU A 109 16.33 19.24 11.32
C GLU A 109 14.94 18.92 11.88
N HIS A 110 13.95 19.71 11.47
CA HIS A 110 12.54 19.44 11.75
C HIS A 110 12.06 18.29 10.87
N VAL A 111 11.65 17.20 11.52
CA VAL A 111 10.99 16.05 10.91
C VAL A 111 9.50 16.40 10.78
N ALA A 112 9.13 17.00 9.65
CA ALA A 112 7.75 17.41 9.37
C ALA A 112 6.79 16.22 9.16
N HIS A 113 7.34 15.04 8.83
CA HIS A 113 6.60 13.88 8.37
C HIS A 113 7.25 12.59 8.89
N VAL A 114 6.50 11.74 9.59
CA VAL A 114 6.94 10.39 9.98
C VAL A 114 5.96 9.36 9.44
N ALA A 115 6.44 8.51 8.54
CA ALA A 115 5.73 7.30 8.18
C ALA A 115 5.72 6.34 9.38
N LYS A 116 4.56 5.78 9.71
CA LYS A 116 4.42 4.83 10.83
C LYS A 116 4.25 3.42 10.29
N GLN A 117 5.08 2.50 10.79
CA GLN A 117 4.87 1.06 10.63
C GLN A 117 4.24 0.50 11.91
N GLN A 118 3.22 -0.35 11.75
CA GLN A 118 2.60 -1.09 12.84
C GLN A 118 2.54 -2.58 12.47
N LEU A 119 3.02 -3.44 13.36
CA LEU A 119 2.82 -4.88 13.28
C LEU A 119 1.54 -5.24 14.06
N VAL A 120 0.61 -5.93 13.41
CA VAL A 120 -0.55 -6.54 14.04
C VAL A 120 -0.35 -8.05 14.01
N SER A 121 -0.49 -8.67 15.17
CA SER A 121 -0.46 -10.13 15.33
C SER A 121 -1.87 -10.62 15.60
N LEU A 122 -2.40 -11.47 14.72
CA LEU A 122 -3.66 -12.18 14.94
C LEU A 122 -3.47 -13.25 16.02
N ASP A 123 -4.50 -13.47 16.83
CA ASP A 123 -4.48 -14.48 17.88
C ASP A 123 -4.43 -15.92 17.30
N SER A 124 -5.01 -16.11 16.11
CA SER A 124 -5.04 -17.40 15.42
C SER A 124 -3.85 -17.60 14.47
N THR A 125 -3.40 -18.85 14.35
CA THR A 125 -2.47 -19.31 13.32
C THR A 125 -3.16 -19.79 12.05
N SER A 126 -4.49 -19.69 11.98
CA SER A 126 -5.27 -20.11 10.83
C SER A 126 -4.84 -19.37 9.57
N GLU A 127 -4.95 -20.06 8.45
CA GLU A 127 -4.55 -19.53 7.15
C GLU A 127 -5.40 -18.31 6.79
N VAL A 128 -4.75 -17.22 6.38
CA VAL A 128 -5.43 -16.05 5.80
C VAL A 128 -5.89 -16.40 4.39
N LEU A 129 -7.20 -16.35 4.15
CA LEU A 129 -7.84 -16.64 2.87
C LEU A 129 -8.07 -15.38 2.03
N GLY A 130 -8.20 -14.22 2.67
CA GLY A 130 -8.38 -12.95 1.97
C GLY A 130 -8.21 -11.75 2.89
N VAL A 131 -7.87 -10.62 2.27
CA VAL A 131 -7.72 -9.33 2.96
C VAL A 131 -8.40 -8.25 2.12
N HIS A 132 -9.13 -7.36 2.78
CA HIS A 132 -9.72 -6.19 2.14
C HIS A 132 -9.47 -4.93 2.97
N ALA A 133 -8.92 -3.90 2.35
CA ALA A 133 -8.65 -2.62 2.98
C ALA A 133 -9.71 -1.59 2.59
N SER A 134 -10.32 -0.97 3.60
CA SER A 134 -11.09 0.27 3.47
C SER A 134 -10.31 1.43 4.10
N ASN A 135 -10.82 2.65 4.00
CA ASN A 135 -10.14 3.82 4.59
C ASN A 135 -10.01 3.74 6.13
N HIS A 136 -10.88 2.97 6.82
CA HIS A 136 -10.92 2.96 8.30
C HIS A 136 -10.82 1.56 8.92
N VAL A 137 -11.04 0.51 8.13
CA VAL A 137 -11.07 -0.88 8.61
C VAL A 137 -10.30 -1.76 7.64
N LEU A 138 -9.44 -2.62 8.20
CA LEU A 138 -8.83 -3.73 7.49
C LEU A 138 -9.57 -5.03 7.86
N TYR A 139 -10.17 -5.68 6.87
CA TYR A 139 -10.84 -6.96 7.00
C TYR A 139 -9.87 -8.08 6.67
N VAL A 140 -9.77 -9.08 7.53
CA VAL A 140 -8.90 -10.24 7.34
C VAL A 140 -9.71 -11.51 7.54
N LEU A 141 -9.95 -12.22 6.45
CA LEU A 141 -10.65 -13.50 6.47
C LEU A 141 -9.62 -14.61 6.66
N THR A 142 -9.73 -15.35 7.76
CA THR A 142 -9.02 -16.62 7.97
C THR A 142 -9.96 -17.79 7.69
N SER A 143 -9.45 -19.02 7.77
CA SER A 143 -10.27 -20.24 7.62
C SER A 143 -11.33 -20.42 8.71
N ASP A 144 -11.24 -19.69 9.82
CA ASP A 144 -12.08 -19.83 11.00
C ASP A 144 -12.73 -18.51 11.49
N ILE A 145 -12.13 -17.35 11.21
CA ILE A 145 -12.51 -16.06 11.80
C ILE A 145 -12.45 -14.95 10.73
N LEU A 146 -13.41 -14.02 10.77
CA LEU A 146 -13.31 -12.75 10.07
C LEU A 146 -12.90 -11.67 11.06
N TYR A 147 -11.64 -11.22 10.98
CA TYR A 147 -11.15 -10.11 11.80
C TYR A 147 -11.49 -8.76 11.17
N THR A 148 -11.82 -7.80 12.03
CA THR A 148 -11.99 -6.39 11.68
C THR A 148 -11.02 -5.55 12.48
N LEU A 149 -10.02 -4.97 11.84
CA LEU A 149 -8.98 -4.17 12.48
C LEU A 149 -9.25 -2.69 12.19
N GLN A 150 -9.52 -1.90 13.23
CA GLN A 150 -9.68 -0.46 13.08
C GLN A 150 -8.32 0.17 12.74
N VAL A 151 -8.27 0.88 11.62
CA VAL A 151 -7.10 1.63 11.19
C VAL A 151 -7.39 3.10 11.46
N ASN A 152 -6.82 3.62 12.56
CA ASN A 152 -6.86 5.05 12.83
C ASN A 152 -5.89 5.74 11.87
N CYS A 153 -6.41 6.68 11.08
CA CYS A 153 -5.68 7.54 10.16
C CYS A 153 -5.43 8.90 10.82
#